data_AF-A0AAW0AUK8-F1
#
_entry.id   AF-A0AAW0AUK8-F1
#
_cell.length_a   1.000
_cell.length_b   1.000
_cell.length_c   1.000
_cell.angle_alpha   90.00
_cell.angle_beta   90.00
_cell.angle_gamma   90.00
#
_symmetry.space_group_name_H-M   'P 1'
#
loop_
_entity.id
_entity.type
_entity.pdbx_description
1 polymer ?
#
loop_
_entity_poly.entity_id
_entity_poly.type
_entity_poly.pdbx_seq_one_letter_code
_entity_poly.pdbx_strand_id
1 'polypeptide(L)'
;MQRRHAHLANFFTKKAPPVPSTVRAPPPVGPSHLLLSNPNQKSGPINIPTSSSLARPTPSALARSDISDSAQRLTDLITQLREGARHLPPSPEADASNPLSIFSAEPASYVPANADPRDLWELLSSTFHKAFDYGGSAESRERMIQPGLLEIEGFCRFLEYFVGRGVEGGVVELKAEQLLSALNSVMPLTPEAQQKCAGFIFPCGSDYPWGLHDKITFPWSVHLDRGVITLRSHACAGQPASLSSETSMEGILDRAERGIPATANYAYYGVAGLTELLRRKNQQLQELRLKGMNTARKLLVQARSLSDYKRLVRAIGSGVVQNGRGVRGVLRLHDEAARGVYHPKDYTEEDDLRGILNWKMGGNRLADFAHRALGLPNDIAESTDRIPQVGEVAQNVEACFKGLKDALTDRKAVHAILMFDDIL
;
A
#
# COMPACT_ATOMS: atom_id res chain seq x y z
N MET A 1 -42.36 51.08 49.32
CA MET A 1 -41.97 49.94 48.46
C MET A 1 -42.63 50.10 47.11
N GLN A 2 -41.86 50.52 46.10
CA GLN A 2 -42.35 50.93 44.78
C GLN A 2 -41.41 50.27 43.76
N ARG A 3 -41.90 49.26 43.01
CA ARG A 3 -41.09 48.50 42.04
C ARG A 3 -41.64 48.63 40.62
N ARG A 4 -40.84 49.33 39.82
CA ARG A 4 -40.47 49.16 38.40
C ARG A 4 -41.25 48.10 37.58
N HIS A 5 -42.10 48.57 36.68
CA HIS A 5 -42.49 47.88 35.44
C HIS A 5 -42.39 48.85 34.26
N ALA A 6 -41.21 48.92 33.63
CA ALA A 6 -41.02 49.63 32.37
C ALA A 6 -39.73 49.14 31.70
N HIS A 7 -39.76 47.99 31.01
CA HIS A 7 -38.64 47.59 30.12
C HIS A 7 -38.98 46.59 28.99
N LEU A 8 -40.25 46.28 28.70
CA LEU A 8 -40.60 45.35 27.61
C LEU A 8 -41.06 46.00 26.29
N ALA A 9 -41.28 47.32 26.25
CA ALA A 9 -41.80 48.00 25.05
C ALA A 9 -40.74 48.31 23.97
N ASN A 10 -39.44 48.12 24.25
CA ASN A 10 -38.36 48.51 23.31
C ASN A 10 -37.97 47.42 22.30
N PHE A 11 -38.60 46.25 22.30
CA PHE A 11 -38.24 45.15 21.39
C PHE A 11 -38.97 45.16 20.03
N PHE A 12 -39.89 46.11 19.80
CA PHE A 12 -40.70 46.18 18.57
C PHE A 12 -40.41 47.41 17.70
N THR A 13 -39.16 47.86 17.60
CA THR A 13 -38.81 48.89 16.61
C THR A 13 -38.67 48.29 15.20
N LYS A 14 -39.25 48.98 14.21
CA LYS A 14 -39.27 48.61 12.78
C LYS A 14 -37.88 48.24 12.26
N LYS A 15 -37.80 47.08 11.62
CA LYS A 15 -36.62 46.56 10.91
C LYS A 15 -36.21 47.53 9.80
N ALA A 16 -34.92 47.84 9.69
CA ALA A 16 -34.38 48.70 8.63
C ALA A 16 -34.65 48.09 7.24
N PRO A 17 -34.86 48.92 6.19
CA PRO A 17 -35.07 48.43 4.84
C PRO A 17 -33.84 47.69 4.30
N PRO A 18 -34.04 46.67 3.45
CA PRO A 18 -32.94 45.85 2.92
C PRO A 18 -32.01 46.68 2.04
N VAL A 19 -30.70 46.53 2.26
CA VAL A 19 -29.67 47.12 1.42
C VAL A 19 -29.57 46.32 0.11
N PRO A 20 -29.64 46.96 -1.06
CA PRO A 20 -29.52 46.27 -2.34
C PRO A 20 -28.12 45.66 -2.51
N SER A 21 -28.08 44.42 -3.01
CA SER A 21 -26.84 43.68 -3.26
C SER A 21 -25.99 44.38 -4.32
N THR A 22 -24.74 44.67 -4.00
CA THR A 22 -23.73 45.24 -4.91
C THR A 22 -22.96 44.17 -5.69
N VAL A 23 -23.25 42.88 -5.48
CA VAL A 23 -22.52 41.77 -6.11
C VAL A 23 -23.23 41.35 -7.39
N ARG A 24 -22.62 41.64 -8.55
CA ARG A 24 -23.03 41.07 -9.84
C ARG A 24 -22.62 39.59 -9.91
N ALA A 25 -23.60 38.71 -10.06
CA ALA A 25 -23.34 37.29 -10.28
C ALA A 25 -22.64 37.07 -11.64
N PRO A 26 -21.67 36.14 -11.73
CA PRO A 26 -21.05 35.77 -13.00
C PRO A 26 -22.07 35.08 -13.94
N PRO A 27 -21.87 35.18 -15.26
CA PRO A 27 -22.78 34.63 -16.24
C PRO A 27 -22.86 33.09 -16.12
N PRO A 28 -24.05 32.50 -16.35
CA PRO A 28 -24.25 31.06 -16.25
C PRO A 28 -23.52 30.31 -17.36
N VAL A 29 -22.73 29.31 -16.96
CA VAL A 29 -22.11 28.36 -17.89
C VAL A 29 -23.18 27.36 -18.33
N GLY A 30 -23.48 27.36 -19.64
CA GLY A 30 -24.48 26.47 -20.23
C GLY A 30 -24.06 24.99 -20.19
N PRO A 31 -25.03 24.05 -20.15
CA PRO A 31 -24.74 22.62 -20.10
C PRO A 31 -24.24 22.11 -21.46
N SER A 32 -23.09 21.47 -21.48
CA SER A 32 -22.62 20.69 -22.62
C SER A 32 -23.58 19.52 -22.87
N HIS A 33 -24.12 19.46 -24.09
CA HIS A 33 -24.94 18.35 -24.58
C HIS A 33 -24.15 17.03 -24.54
N LEU A 34 -24.51 16.13 -23.63
CA LEU A 34 -24.21 14.71 -23.74
C LEU A 34 -25.33 14.07 -24.56
N LEU A 35 -24.97 13.60 -25.76
CA LEU A 35 -25.83 12.82 -26.64
C LEU A 35 -26.21 11.51 -25.94
N LEU A 36 -27.49 11.36 -25.61
CA LEU A 36 -28.09 10.12 -25.16
C LEU A 36 -28.32 9.19 -26.35
N SER A 37 -27.73 8.00 -26.26
CA SER A 37 -27.94 6.89 -27.18
C SER A 37 -29.35 6.29 -27.04
N ASN A 38 -29.84 5.86 -28.19
CA ASN A 38 -31.17 5.34 -28.56
C ASN A 38 -31.73 4.19 -27.65
N PRO A 39 -33.01 4.22 -27.21
CA PRO A 39 -33.59 3.24 -26.27
C PRO A 39 -34.18 1.96 -26.91
N ASN A 40 -33.76 1.57 -28.13
CA ASN A 40 -34.43 0.49 -28.89
C ASN A 40 -33.62 -0.83 -29.00
N GLN A 41 -32.90 -1.23 -27.95
CA GLN A 41 -32.30 -2.56 -27.86
C GLN A 41 -33.19 -3.51 -27.04
N LYS A 42 -33.85 -4.43 -27.75
CA LYS A 42 -34.52 -5.61 -27.18
C LYS A 42 -33.48 -6.44 -26.41
N SER A 43 -33.63 -6.51 -25.09
CA SER A 43 -32.89 -7.40 -24.21
C SER A 43 -33.28 -8.86 -24.51
N GLY A 44 -32.34 -9.61 -25.10
CA GLY A 44 -32.39 -11.08 -25.11
C GLY A 44 -32.17 -11.65 -23.71
N PRO A 45 -32.51 -12.94 -23.48
CA PRO A 45 -32.37 -13.57 -22.18
C PRO A 45 -30.88 -13.61 -21.76
N ILE A 46 -30.62 -13.11 -20.56
CA ILE A 46 -29.33 -13.18 -19.90
C ILE A 46 -29.08 -14.64 -19.51
N ASN A 47 -28.25 -15.34 -20.29
CA ASN A 47 -27.68 -16.61 -19.89
C ASN A 47 -26.68 -16.35 -18.76
N ILE A 48 -27.10 -16.65 -17.54
CA ILE A 48 -26.21 -16.72 -16.37
C ILE A 48 -25.38 -18.01 -16.56
N PRO A 49 -24.05 -17.94 -16.69
CA PRO A 49 -23.23 -19.13 -16.76
C PRO A 49 -23.31 -19.85 -15.41
N THR A 50 -23.87 -21.05 -15.44
CA THR A 50 -23.89 -22.01 -14.34
C THR A 50 -22.47 -22.22 -13.85
N SER A 51 -22.28 -22.08 -12.54
CA SER A 51 -21.04 -22.25 -11.81
C SER A 51 -20.42 -23.63 -12.10
N SER A 52 -19.49 -23.69 -13.05
CA SER A 52 -18.61 -24.83 -13.22
C SER A 52 -17.72 -24.93 -11.99
N SER A 53 -17.95 -25.98 -11.22
CA SER A 53 -17.07 -26.53 -10.18
C SER A 53 -15.59 -26.29 -10.51
N LEU A 54 -14.95 -25.39 -9.77
CA LEU A 54 -13.50 -25.25 -9.72
C LEU A 54 -12.91 -26.55 -9.16
N ALA A 55 -12.50 -27.44 -10.06
CA ALA A 55 -11.60 -28.52 -9.72
C ALA A 55 -10.33 -27.89 -9.14
N ARG A 56 -10.02 -28.22 -7.89
CA ARG A 56 -8.81 -27.83 -7.18
C ARG A 56 -7.61 -28.24 -8.06
N PRO A 57 -6.76 -27.32 -8.52
CA PRO A 57 -5.61 -27.69 -9.32
C PRO A 57 -4.72 -28.62 -8.50
N THR A 58 -4.47 -29.81 -9.06
CA THR A 58 -3.52 -30.78 -8.52
C THR A 58 -2.15 -30.10 -8.43
N PRO A 59 -1.49 -30.06 -7.26
CA PRO A 59 -0.15 -29.49 -7.15
C PRO A 59 0.85 -30.48 -7.73
N SER A 60 1.06 -30.48 -9.06
CA SER A 60 2.00 -31.40 -9.69
C SER A 60 2.45 -30.88 -11.06
N ALA A 61 3.60 -30.21 -11.07
CA ALA A 61 4.63 -30.19 -12.13
C ALA A 61 5.52 -28.93 -12.01
N LEU A 62 4.92 -27.76 -11.78
CA LEU A 62 5.65 -26.47 -11.77
C LEU A 62 6.62 -26.31 -10.58
N ALA A 63 6.29 -26.83 -9.39
CA ALA A 63 7.17 -26.69 -8.23
C ALA A 63 8.47 -27.52 -8.30
N ARG A 64 8.63 -28.40 -9.30
CA ARG A 64 9.85 -29.22 -9.45
C ARG A 64 10.89 -28.58 -10.37
N SER A 65 10.53 -27.68 -11.29
CA SER A 65 11.53 -27.01 -12.14
C SER A 65 12.38 -26.03 -11.33
N ASP A 66 11.75 -25.27 -10.44
CA ASP A 66 12.41 -24.15 -9.76
C ASP A 66 13.50 -24.63 -8.77
N ILE A 67 13.31 -25.81 -8.18
CA ILE A 67 14.30 -26.42 -7.27
C ILE A 67 15.57 -26.83 -8.04
N SER A 68 15.41 -27.35 -9.27
CA SER A 68 16.54 -27.78 -10.10
C SER A 68 17.44 -26.61 -10.50
N ASP A 69 16.84 -25.47 -10.83
CA ASP A 69 17.58 -24.28 -11.27
C ASP A 69 18.39 -23.67 -10.12
N SER A 70 17.83 -23.64 -8.90
CA SER A 70 18.54 -23.11 -7.72
C SER A 70 19.76 -23.95 -7.33
N ALA A 71 19.68 -25.28 -7.43
CA ALA A 71 20.79 -26.17 -7.10
C ALA A 71 21.93 -26.06 -8.12
N GLN A 72 21.60 -25.92 -9.41
CA GLN A 72 22.60 -25.71 -10.46
C GLN A 72 23.32 -24.37 -10.25
N ARG A 73 22.56 -23.29 -10.03
CA ARG A 73 23.14 -21.96 -9.80
C ARG A 73 24.09 -21.94 -8.61
N LEU A 74 23.75 -22.61 -7.52
CA LEU A 74 24.63 -22.72 -6.37
C LEU A 74 25.92 -23.49 -6.68
N THR A 75 25.82 -24.57 -7.47
CA THR A 75 26.99 -25.34 -7.91
C THR A 75 27.94 -24.47 -8.74
N ASP A 76 27.39 -23.62 -9.60
CA ASP A 76 28.16 -22.68 -10.40
C ASP A 76 28.85 -21.61 -9.51
N LEU A 77 28.14 -21.11 -8.49
CA LEU A 77 28.71 -20.17 -7.50
C LEU A 77 29.83 -20.80 -6.67
N ILE A 78 29.67 -22.04 -6.22
CA ILE A 78 30.71 -22.79 -5.49
C ILE A 78 31.96 -22.96 -6.38
N THR A 79 31.75 -23.28 -7.66
CA THR A 79 32.85 -23.41 -8.63
C THR A 79 33.60 -22.10 -8.81
N GLN A 80 32.87 -20.98 -8.92
CA GLN A 80 33.48 -19.65 -9.03
C GLN A 80 34.23 -19.23 -7.75
N LEU A 81 33.67 -19.52 -6.57
CA LEU A 81 34.34 -19.28 -5.29
C LEU A 81 35.65 -20.04 -5.17
N ARG A 82 35.65 -21.33 -5.53
CA ARG A 82 36.87 -22.15 -5.54
C ARG A 82 37.92 -21.61 -6.50
N GLU A 83 37.49 -21.22 -7.71
CA GLU A 83 38.42 -20.67 -8.70
C GLU A 83 39.01 -19.34 -8.24
N GLY A 84 38.19 -18.41 -7.72
CA GLY A 84 38.67 -17.16 -7.15
C GLY A 84 39.62 -17.38 -5.96
N ALA A 85 39.33 -18.38 -5.12
CA ALA A 85 40.16 -18.67 -3.94
C ALA A 85 41.55 -19.20 -4.31
N ARG A 86 41.70 -19.87 -5.46
CA ARG A 86 43.03 -20.32 -5.96
C ARG A 86 43.97 -19.15 -6.27
N HIS A 87 43.43 -17.97 -6.50
CA HIS A 87 44.20 -16.76 -6.76
C HIS A 87 44.56 -15.97 -5.49
N LEU A 88 44.03 -16.36 -4.32
CA LEU A 88 44.42 -15.76 -3.07
C LEU A 88 45.86 -16.16 -2.70
N PRO A 89 46.63 -15.25 -2.08
CA PRO A 89 47.94 -15.61 -1.55
C PRO A 89 47.78 -16.74 -0.51
N PRO A 90 48.74 -17.68 -0.44
CA PRO A 90 48.71 -18.72 0.59
C PRO A 90 48.75 -18.06 1.97
N SER A 91 47.69 -18.27 2.77
CA SER A 91 47.62 -17.75 4.13
C SER A 91 48.40 -18.67 5.09
N PRO A 92 49.24 -18.11 5.98
CA PRO A 92 49.90 -18.88 7.02
C PRO A 92 48.88 -19.25 8.11
N GLU A 93 48.31 -20.46 7.99
CA GLU A 93 47.38 -21.09 8.95
C GLU A 93 46.06 -20.33 9.17
N ALA A 94 45.00 -21.10 9.48
CA ALA A 94 43.67 -20.53 9.69
C ALA A 94 43.64 -19.73 10.99
N ASP A 95 43.36 -18.43 10.89
CA ASP A 95 43.19 -17.59 12.08
C ASP A 95 41.84 -17.89 12.73
N ALA A 96 41.86 -18.39 13.96
CA ALA A 96 40.67 -18.65 14.77
C ALA A 96 39.85 -17.38 15.05
N SER A 97 40.42 -16.18 14.86
CA SER A 97 39.71 -14.91 14.95
C SER A 97 38.83 -14.62 13.73
N ASN A 98 39.05 -15.35 12.63
CA ASN A 98 38.32 -15.14 11.39
C ASN A 98 36.88 -15.67 11.50
N PRO A 99 35.85 -14.88 11.12
CA PRO A 99 34.46 -15.35 11.14
C PRO A 99 34.21 -16.60 10.27
N LEU A 100 34.97 -16.80 9.19
CA LEU A 100 34.85 -17.99 8.32
C LEU A 100 35.50 -19.25 8.89
N SER A 101 36.35 -19.13 9.92
CA SER A 101 36.97 -20.29 10.58
C SER A 101 35.93 -21.27 11.14
N ILE A 102 34.71 -20.81 11.41
CA ILE A 102 33.58 -21.66 11.83
C ILE A 102 33.27 -22.77 10.81
N PHE A 103 33.56 -22.55 9.53
CA PHE A 103 33.35 -23.53 8.44
C PHE A 103 34.55 -24.45 8.20
N SER A 104 35.63 -24.34 8.98
CA SER A 104 36.80 -25.22 8.84
C SER A 104 36.54 -26.65 9.35
N ALA A 105 35.61 -26.80 10.30
CA ALA A 105 35.22 -28.09 10.85
C ALA A 105 34.33 -28.88 9.89
N GLU A 106 34.37 -30.20 10.00
CA GLU A 106 33.57 -31.11 9.18
C GLU A 106 32.06 -30.81 9.34
N PRO A 107 31.31 -30.53 8.25
CA PRO A 107 29.89 -30.16 8.35
C PRO A 107 29.05 -31.19 9.11
N ALA A 108 29.37 -32.48 8.97
CA ALA A 108 28.69 -33.58 9.65
C ALA A 108 28.83 -33.54 11.19
N SER A 109 29.81 -32.82 11.74
CA SER A 109 29.99 -32.69 13.20
C SER A 109 28.97 -31.75 13.85
N TYR A 110 28.35 -30.87 13.08
CA TYR A 110 27.37 -29.90 13.58
C TYR A 110 25.95 -30.48 13.65
N VAL A 111 25.70 -31.58 12.95
CA VAL A 111 24.35 -32.03 12.61
C VAL A 111 24.15 -33.51 12.98
N PRO A 112 23.07 -33.86 13.72
CA PRO A 112 22.70 -35.26 13.90
C PRO A 112 22.42 -35.94 12.55
N ALA A 113 22.91 -37.16 12.34
CA ALA A 113 22.78 -37.89 11.07
C ALA A 113 21.34 -37.99 10.52
N ASN A 114 20.33 -37.88 11.37
CA ASN A 114 18.91 -38.01 11.00
C ASN A 114 18.10 -36.71 11.19
N ALA A 115 18.75 -35.54 11.24
CA ALA A 115 18.05 -34.25 11.36
C ALA A 115 17.17 -33.95 10.14
N ASP A 116 16.00 -33.37 10.37
CA ASP A 116 15.07 -32.93 9.33
C ASP A 116 15.65 -31.73 8.56
N PRO A 117 15.44 -31.60 7.24
CA PRO A 117 15.96 -30.49 6.45
C PRO A 117 15.61 -29.09 6.99
N ARG A 118 14.49 -28.93 7.70
CA ARG A 118 14.15 -27.65 8.35
C ARG A 118 15.06 -27.32 9.52
N ASP A 119 15.39 -28.32 10.34
CA ASP A 119 16.31 -28.16 11.48
C ASP A 119 17.73 -27.86 10.98
N LEU A 120 18.12 -28.46 9.84
CA LEU A 120 19.38 -28.16 9.16
C LEU A 120 19.48 -26.69 8.77
N TRP A 121 18.40 -26.13 8.23
CA TRP A 121 18.36 -24.72 7.86
C TRP A 121 18.51 -23.79 9.07
N GLU A 122 17.84 -24.07 10.19
CA GLU A 122 17.95 -23.23 11.39
C GLU A 122 19.39 -23.19 11.92
N LEU A 123 20.07 -24.34 11.92
CA LEU A 123 21.47 -24.44 12.32
C LEU A 123 22.40 -23.70 11.35
N LEU A 124 22.19 -23.88 10.05
CA LEU A 124 22.95 -23.22 8.99
C LEU A 124 22.79 -21.70 9.08
N SER A 125 21.55 -21.23 9.24
CA SER A 125 21.19 -19.83 9.40
C SER A 125 21.90 -19.21 10.61
N SER A 126 21.85 -19.85 11.78
CA SER A 126 22.58 -19.41 12.97
C SER A 126 24.09 -19.33 12.71
N THR A 127 24.67 -20.31 12.01
CA THR A 127 26.09 -20.33 11.65
C THR A 127 26.43 -19.17 10.71
N PHE A 128 25.59 -18.91 9.70
CA PHE A 128 25.74 -17.76 8.80
C PHE A 128 25.61 -16.43 9.54
N HIS A 129 24.71 -16.31 10.50
CA HIS A 129 24.58 -15.09 11.28
C HIS A 129 25.84 -14.80 12.11
N LYS A 130 26.48 -15.84 12.65
CA LYS A 130 27.77 -15.70 13.34
C LYS A 130 28.90 -15.29 12.41
N ALA A 131 28.93 -15.84 11.19
CA ALA A 131 30.00 -15.59 10.23
C ALA A 131 29.87 -14.26 9.48
N PHE A 132 28.65 -13.88 9.07
CA PHE A 132 28.42 -12.74 8.17
C PHE A 132 27.88 -11.49 8.89
N ASP A 133 27.48 -11.61 10.16
CA ASP A 133 26.77 -10.60 10.95
C ASP A 133 25.45 -10.12 10.28
N TYR A 134 24.51 -9.54 11.04
CA TYR A 134 23.30 -8.97 10.46
C TYR A 134 23.61 -7.63 9.79
N GLY A 135 24.03 -7.69 8.51
CA GLY A 135 24.27 -6.49 7.72
C GLY A 135 25.65 -5.87 7.98
N GLY A 136 26.67 -6.71 8.16
CA GLY A 136 28.06 -6.26 8.24
C GLY A 136 28.42 -5.31 7.09
N SER A 137 29.19 -4.27 7.40
CA SER A 137 29.66 -3.28 6.42
C SER A 137 30.47 -3.95 5.30
N ALA A 138 30.66 -3.27 4.17
CA ALA A 138 31.55 -3.74 3.09
C ALA A 138 32.97 -4.03 3.62
N GLU A 139 33.49 -3.19 4.53
CA GLU A 139 34.80 -3.38 5.18
C GLU A 139 34.85 -4.66 6.01
N SER A 140 33.77 -5.00 6.73
CA SER A 140 33.72 -6.25 7.50
C SER A 140 33.79 -7.47 6.58
N ARG A 141 33.20 -7.39 5.38
CA ARG A 141 33.22 -8.45 4.37
C ARG A 141 34.59 -8.59 3.72
N GLU A 142 35.31 -7.50 3.47
CA GLU A 142 36.69 -7.57 2.98
C GLU A 142 37.63 -8.23 3.98
N ARG A 143 37.45 -7.96 5.29
CA ARG A 143 38.19 -8.64 6.36
C ARG A 143 37.90 -10.15 6.42
N MET A 144 36.69 -10.57 6.04
CA MET A 144 36.35 -12.00 5.94
C MET A 144 37.11 -12.72 4.82
N ILE A 145 37.71 -12.02 3.85
CA ILE A 145 38.46 -12.62 2.72
C ILE A 145 39.97 -12.42 2.83
N GLN A 146 40.43 -11.78 3.91
CA GLN A 146 41.83 -11.92 4.33
C GLN A 146 42.28 -13.35 4.69
N PRO A 147 41.43 -14.31 5.14
CA PRO A 147 41.85 -15.68 5.36
C PRO A 147 42.06 -16.40 4.02
N GLY A 148 42.93 -17.41 4.06
CA GLY A 148 43.39 -18.09 2.86
C GLY A 148 42.36 -19.02 2.23
N LEU A 149 42.87 -19.77 1.26
CA LEU A 149 42.15 -20.81 0.51
C LEU A 149 41.36 -21.80 1.40
N LEU A 150 41.82 -22.06 2.63
CA LEU A 150 41.25 -23.11 3.50
C LEU A 150 39.85 -22.76 4.01
N GLU A 151 39.60 -21.50 4.36
CA GLU A 151 38.34 -21.04 4.94
C GLU A 151 37.24 -20.97 3.89
N ILE A 152 37.57 -20.51 2.68
CA ILE A 152 36.62 -20.53 1.54
C ILE A 152 36.31 -21.96 1.13
N GLU A 153 37.29 -22.86 1.10
CA GLU A 153 37.04 -24.27 0.81
C GLU A 153 36.19 -24.94 1.91
N GLY A 154 36.42 -24.58 3.18
CA GLY A 154 35.55 -24.97 4.29
C GLY A 154 34.10 -24.54 4.07
N PHE A 155 33.88 -23.28 3.71
CA PHE A 155 32.56 -22.75 3.39
C PHE A 155 31.91 -23.48 2.20
N CYS A 156 32.64 -23.70 1.10
CA CYS A 156 32.15 -24.44 -0.07
C CYS A 156 31.71 -25.87 0.30
N ARG A 157 32.53 -26.61 1.06
CA ARG A 157 32.17 -27.95 1.56
C ARG A 157 30.93 -27.92 2.44
N PHE A 158 30.78 -26.87 3.25
CA PHE A 158 29.59 -26.67 4.08
C PHE A 158 28.34 -26.53 3.21
N LEU A 159 28.37 -25.67 2.18
CA LEU A 159 27.24 -25.49 1.26
C LEU A 159 26.86 -26.79 0.55
N GLU A 160 27.83 -27.51 0.00
CA GLU A 160 27.61 -28.80 -0.68
C GLU A 160 26.95 -29.83 0.23
N TYR A 161 27.41 -29.91 1.49
CA TYR A 161 26.85 -30.82 2.47
C TYR A 161 25.37 -30.53 2.76
N PHE A 162 25.02 -29.28 3.09
CA PHE A 162 23.65 -28.93 3.47
C PHE A 162 22.67 -29.05 2.28
N VAL A 163 23.10 -28.68 1.08
CA VAL A 163 22.28 -28.82 -0.14
C VAL A 163 22.09 -30.28 -0.50
N GLY A 164 23.14 -31.10 -0.39
CA GLY A 164 23.05 -32.56 -0.55
C GLY A 164 22.12 -33.23 0.46
N ARG A 165 21.85 -32.57 1.59
CA ARG A 165 20.91 -32.99 2.63
C ARG A 165 19.50 -32.42 2.47
N GLY A 166 19.21 -31.72 1.38
CA GLY A 166 17.87 -31.23 1.05
C GLY A 166 17.55 -29.82 1.57
N VAL A 167 18.54 -29.04 2.00
CA VAL A 167 18.35 -27.60 2.22
C VAL A 167 18.18 -26.90 0.87
N GLU A 168 17.21 -26.00 0.77
CA GLU A 168 16.89 -25.28 -0.45
C GLU A 168 18.03 -24.33 -0.87
N GLY A 169 18.52 -24.48 -2.10
CA GLY A 169 19.70 -23.75 -2.62
C GLY A 169 19.52 -22.23 -2.62
N GLY A 170 18.31 -21.74 -2.93
CA GLY A 170 18.04 -20.30 -3.02
C GLY A 170 18.31 -19.52 -1.73
N VAL A 171 18.24 -20.17 -0.56
CA VAL A 171 18.46 -19.49 0.73
C VAL A 171 19.95 -19.33 1.05
N VAL A 172 20.79 -20.22 0.53
CA VAL A 172 22.25 -20.17 0.70
C VAL A 172 22.95 -19.40 -0.43
N GLU A 173 22.32 -19.32 -1.60
CA GLU A 173 22.80 -18.63 -2.79
C GLU A 173 23.23 -17.19 -2.51
N LEU A 174 22.39 -16.42 -1.82
CA LEU A 174 22.70 -15.03 -1.50
C LEU A 174 23.98 -14.87 -0.65
N LYS A 175 24.31 -15.88 0.19
CA LYS A 175 25.54 -15.86 1.00
C LYS A 175 26.77 -16.23 0.17
N ALA A 176 26.63 -17.18 -0.74
CA ALA A 176 27.69 -17.50 -1.70
C ALA A 176 27.99 -16.31 -2.62
N GLU A 177 26.97 -15.60 -3.12
CA GLU A 177 27.13 -14.38 -3.92
C GLU A 177 27.81 -13.25 -3.14
N GLN A 178 27.44 -13.07 -1.86
CA GLN A 178 28.08 -12.06 -0.99
C GLN A 178 29.57 -12.34 -0.82
N LEU A 179 29.95 -13.61 -0.60
CA LEU A 179 31.35 -14.00 -0.46
C LEU A 179 32.10 -13.87 -1.79
N LEU A 180 31.49 -14.28 -2.91
CA LEU A 180 32.09 -14.18 -4.23
C LEU A 180 32.31 -12.72 -4.65
N SER A 181 31.34 -11.86 -4.37
CA SER A 181 31.45 -10.42 -4.62
C SER A 181 32.61 -9.79 -3.87
N ALA A 182 32.80 -10.15 -2.60
CA ALA A 182 33.90 -9.62 -1.83
C ALA A 182 35.23 -10.30 -2.23
N LEU A 183 35.22 -11.57 -2.67
CA LEU A 183 36.41 -12.23 -3.20
C LEU A 183 36.95 -11.51 -4.44
N ASN A 184 36.04 -11.12 -5.32
CA ASN A 184 36.35 -10.31 -6.50
C ASN A 184 36.81 -8.88 -6.16
N SER A 185 36.50 -8.34 -4.97
CA SER A 185 36.99 -7.02 -4.55
C SER A 185 38.39 -7.07 -3.96
N VAL A 186 38.75 -8.17 -3.29
CA VAL A 186 40.09 -8.36 -2.68
C VAL A 186 41.11 -8.87 -3.68
N MET A 187 40.69 -9.66 -4.68
CA MET A 187 41.60 -10.05 -5.76
C MET A 187 42.12 -8.77 -6.45
N PRO A 188 43.43 -8.47 -6.34
CA PRO A 188 43.99 -7.35 -7.07
C PRO A 188 43.77 -7.67 -8.54
N LEU A 189 42.90 -6.89 -9.19
CA LEU A 189 42.97 -6.74 -10.64
C LEU A 189 44.44 -6.46 -10.91
N THR A 190 45.11 -7.38 -11.60
CA THR A 190 46.57 -7.32 -11.78
C THR A 190 46.92 -5.88 -12.17
N PRO A 191 47.89 -5.22 -11.51
CA PRO A 191 48.17 -3.81 -11.74
C PRO A 191 48.39 -3.48 -13.23
N GLU A 192 48.89 -4.46 -13.99
CA GLU A 192 49.03 -4.39 -15.46
C GLU A 192 47.70 -4.34 -16.23
N ALA A 193 46.63 -4.93 -15.71
CA ALA A 193 45.29 -4.88 -16.28
C ALA A 193 44.51 -3.62 -15.84
N GLN A 194 44.75 -3.10 -14.64
CA GLN A 194 43.95 -1.99 -14.10
C GLN A 194 44.42 -0.59 -14.59
N GLN A 195 45.66 -0.47 -15.05
CA GLN A 195 46.28 0.84 -15.35
C GLN A 195 46.10 1.37 -16.78
N LYS A 196 45.48 0.62 -17.70
CA LYS A 196 45.46 1.00 -19.14
C LYS A 196 44.08 1.28 -19.73
N CYS A 197 43.02 1.25 -18.93
CA CYS A 197 41.65 1.38 -19.44
C CYS A 197 40.98 2.61 -18.81
N ALA A 198 41.01 3.72 -19.54
CA ALA A 198 40.45 5.00 -19.12
C ALA A 198 38.94 4.93 -18.75
N GLY A 199 38.25 3.87 -19.19
CA GLY A 199 36.81 3.71 -18.98
C GLY A 199 36.00 4.75 -19.76
N PHE A 200 34.72 4.47 -19.97
CA PHE A 200 33.77 5.42 -20.52
C PHE A 200 33.07 6.13 -19.37
N ILE A 201 33.22 7.45 -19.27
CA ILE A 201 32.54 8.25 -18.26
C ILE A 201 31.11 8.48 -18.71
N PHE A 202 30.14 7.97 -17.93
CA PHE A 202 28.74 8.15 -18.21
C PHE A 202 28.28 9.55 -17.76
N PRO A 203 27.63 10.34 -18.63
CA PRO A 203 27.40 11.77 -18.38
C PRO A 203 26.46 12.07 -17.20
N CYS A 204 25.49 11.19 -16.92
CA CYS A 204 24.53 11.35 -15.81
C CYS A 204 24.38 10.06 -15.00
N GLY A 205 24.95 10.02 -13.80
CA GLY A 205 24.91 8.82 -12.96
C GLY A 205 23.50 8.34 -12.59
N SER A 206 22.55 9.28 -12.46
CA SER A 206 21.16 8.97 -12.10
C SER A 206 20.34 8.36 -13.23
N ASP A 207 20.77 8.51 -14.46
CA ASP A 207 20.04 8.07 -15.65
C ASP A 207 20.53 6.69 -16.14
N TYR A 208 21.60 6.18 -15.54
CA TYR A 208 22.13 4.87 -15.85
C TYR A 208 21.13 3.76 -15.46
N PRO A 209 20.77 2.85 -16.40
CA PRO A 209 19.72 1.85 -16.19
C PRO A 209 20.23 0.63 -15.42
N TRP A 210 20.40 0.78 -14.09
CA TRP A 210 20.89 -0.27 -13.21
C TRP A 210 20.12 -1.58 -13.33
N GLY A 211 18.79 -1.52 -13.50
CA GLY A 211 17.95 -2.71 -13.61
C GLY A 211 18.16 -3.54 -14.88
N LEU A 212 18.96 -3.07 -15.86
CA LEU A 212 19.35 -3.91 -17.00
C LEU A 212 20.38 -4.97 -16.61
N HIS A 213 21.21 -4.74 -15.58
CA HIS A 213 22.22 -5.72 -15.13
C HIS A 213 21.58 -6.99 -14.58
N ASP A 214 20.34 -6.91 -14.08
CA ASP A 214 19.57 -8.08 -13.64
C ASP A 214 19.03 -8.92 -14.81
N LYS A 215 19.00 -8.36 -16.02
CA LYS A 215 18.36 -8.97 -17.20
C LYS A 215 19.35 -9.34 -18.29
N ILE A 216 20.45 -8.60 -18.38
CA ILE A 216 21.42 -8.68 -19.47
C ILE A 216 22.80 -8.61 -18.84
N THR A 217 23.64 -9.60 -19.14
CA THR A 217 25.05 -9.56 -18.80
C THR A 217 25.76 -8.63 -19.78
N PHE A 218 26.27 -7.52 -19.28
CA PHE A 218 27.03 -6.59 -20.11
C PHE A 218 28.52 -6.98 -20.17
N PRO A 219 29.22 -6.72 -21.30
CA PRO A 219 30.65 -6.93 -21.42
C PRO A 219 31.46 -5.81 -20.74
N TRP A 220 30.89 -5.10 -19.75
CA TRP A 220 31.56 -4.07 -18.98
C TRP A 220 31.09 -4.07 -17.52
N SER A 221 31.98 -3.62 -16.65
CA SER A 221 31.71 -3.36 -15.25
C SER A 221 31.36 -1.89 -15.04
N VAL A 222 30.55 -1.62 -14.02
CA VAL A 222 30.16 -0.26 -13.62
C VAL A 222 30.94 0.10 -12.36
N HIS A 223 31.67 1.21 -12.41
CA HIS A 223 32.38 1.75 -11.26
C HIS A 223 31.78 3.11 -10.89
N LEU A 224 31.50 3.34 -9.62
CA LEU A 224 31.01 4.62 -9.11
C LEU A 224 32.10 5.23 -8.22
N ASP A 225 32.69 6.34 -8.65
CA ASP A 225 33.69 7.08 -7.87
C ASP A 225 33.30 8.56 -7.80
N ARG A 226 33.17 9.09 -6.57
CA ARG A 226 32.78 10.49 -6.30
C ARG A 226 31.52 10.96 -7.07
N GLY A 227 30.55 10.06 -7.25
CA GLY A 227 29.31 10.35 -7.99
C GLY A 227 29.44 10.31 -9.51
N VAL A 228 30.62 9.98 -10.04
CA VAL A 228 30.86 9.76 -11.46
C VAL A 228 30.76 8.27 -11.76
N ILE A 229 29.92 7.90 -12.72
CA ILE A 229 29.83 6.53 -13.22
C ILE A 229 30.85 6.34 -14.34
N THR A 230 31.72 5.35 -14.18
CA THR A 230 32.70 4.95 -15.18
C THR A 230 32.44 3.50 -15.59
N LEU A 231 32.22 3.27 -16.87
CA LEU A 231 31.96 1.96 -17.46
C LEU A 231 33.27 1.41 -18.01
N ARG A 232 33.66 0.20 -17.61
CA ARG A 232 34.94 -0.41 -18.01
C ARG A 232 34.70 -1.73 -18.72
N SER A 233 35.09 -1.81 -19.99
CA SER A 233 34.97 -3.06 -20.76
C SER A 233 35.81 -4.17 -20.14
N HIS A 234 35.23 -5.36 -20.02
CA HIS A 234 35.94 -6.57 -19.58
C HIS A 234 37.01 -7.00 -20.59
N ALA A 235 36.83 -6.68 -21.87
CA ALA A 235 37.78 -6.99 -22.93
C ALA A 235 38.96 -6.00 -23.01
N CYS A 236 39.06 -5.07 -22.06
CA CYS A 236 40.07 -4.03 -22.12
C CYS A 236 41.47 -4.58 -21.74
N ALA A 237 42.18 -5.13 -22.72
CA ALA A 237 43.57 -5.60 -22.62
C ALA A 237 44.60 -4.47 -22.77
N GLY A 238 44.29 -3.28 -22.24
CA GLY A 238 45.16 -2.11 -22.29
C GLY A 238 45.21 -1.32 -23.60
N GLN A 239 44.28 -1.60 -24.52
CA GLN A 239 43.85 -0.66 -25.56
C GLN A 239 42.42 -0.21 -25.26
N PRO A 240 42.04 1.04 -25.58
CA PRO A 240 40.68 1.52 -25.39
C PRO A 240 39.75 0.77 -26.36
N ALA A 241 39.26 -0.40 -25.93
CA ALA A 241 38.15 -1.06 -26.59
C ALA A 241 36.97 -0.07 -26.56
N SER A 242 36.51 0.32 -27.74
CA SER A 242 35.48 1.34 -27.89
C SER A 242 34.15 0.78 -27.39
N LEU A 243 33.85 0.98 -26.11
CA LEU A 243 32.54 0.72 -25.53
C LEU A 243 31.42 1.41 -26.33
N SER A 244 31.76 2.49 -27.02
CA SER A 244 30.91 3.27 -27.90
C SER A 244 30.44 2.52 -29.15
N SER A 245 31.10 1.44 -29.58
CA SER A 245 30.66 0.65 -30.73
C SER A 245 29.64 -0.43 -30.37
N GLU A 246 29.37 -0.66 -29.08
CA GLU A 246 28.38 -1.66 -28.68
C GLU A 246 26.96 -1.09 -28.85
N THR A 247 26.14 -1.76 -29.65
CA THR A 247 24.73 -1.35 -29.92
C THR A 247 23.91 -1.20 -28.65
N SER A 248 24.21 -2.01 -27.62
CA SER A 248 23.58 -1.90 -26.30
C SER A 248 23.93 -0.60 -25.60
N MET A 249 25.18 -0.14 -25.69
CA MET A 249 25.62 1.14 -25.09
C MET A 249 25.01 2.32 -25.83
N GLU A 250 24.99 2.28 -27.16
CA GLU A 250 24.33 3.29 -28.00
C GLU A 250 22.84 3.43 -27.62
N GLY A 251 22.13 2.31 -27.44
CA GLY A 251 20.74 2.33 -27.01
C GLY A 251 20.51 2.77 -25.57
N ILE A 252 21.52 2.71 -24.69
CA ILE A 252 21.44 3.29 -23.34
C ILE A 252 21.67 4.80 -23.41
N LEU A 253 22.67 5.24 -24.18
CA LEU A 253 23.00 6.66 -24.36
C LEU A 253 21.87 7.42 -25.06
N ASP A 254 21.30 6.88 -26.14
CA ASP A 254 20.17 7.47 -26.85
C ASP A 254 18.97 7.68 -25.94
N ARG A 255 18.68 6.71 -25.05
CA ARG A 255 17.58 6.83 -24.07
C ARG A 255 17.90 7.78 -22.93
N ALA A 256 19.15 7.88 -22.51
CA ALA A 256 19.56 8.87 -21.52
C ALA A 256 19.41 10.29 -22.08
N GLU A 257 19.72 10.50 -23.36
CA GLU A 257 19.61 11.81 -24.02
C GLU A 257 18.17 12.16 -24.40
N ARG A 258 17.44 11.24 -25.04
CA ARG A 258 16.09 11.49 -25.56
C ARG A 258 14.97 11.21 -24.56
N GLY A 259 15.32 10.60 -23.42
CA GLY A 259 14.38 10.11 -22.43
C GLY A 259 13.80 8.74 -22.78
N ILE A 260 13.21 8.12 -21.76
CA ILE A 260 12.67 6.77 -21.85
C ILE A 260 11.16 6.86 -22.12
N PRO A 261 10.63 6.14 -23.14
CA PRO A 261 9.20 6.16 -23.42
C PRO A 261 8.42 5.50 -22.26
N ALA A 262 7.22 6.03 -21.98
CA ALA A 262 6.39 5.57 -20.84
C ALA A 262 5.99 4.09 -20.92
N THR A 263 6.08 3.47 -22.10
CA THR A 263 5.79 2.05 -22.35
C THR A 263 7.01 1.14 -22.18
N ALA A 264 8.21 1.71 -22.01
CA ALA A 264 9.42 0.92 -21.83
C ALA A 264 9.38 0.08 -20.55
N ASN A 265 10.12 -1.03 -20.56
CA ASN A 265 10.32 -1.86 -19.39
C ASN A 265 11.04 -1.07 -18.27
N TYR A 266 10.66 -1.27 -17.01
CA TYR A 266 11.25 -0.57 -15.86
C TYR A 266 12.76 -0.75 -15.72
N ALA A 267 13.32 -1.84 -16.25
CA ALA A 267 14.77 -2.08 -16.25
C ALA A 267 15.57 -0.97 -16.97
N TYR A 268 14.97 -0.29 -17.95
CA TYR A 268 15.61 0.80 -18.68
C TYR A 268 15.63 2.12 -17.92
N TYR A 269 14.91 2.23 -16.79
CA TYR A 269 14.86 3.47 -16.02
C TYR A 269 16.04 3.53 -15.06
N GLY A 270 16.82 4.61 -15.16
CA GLY A 270 17.71 5.01 -14.08
C GLY A 270 16.95 5.45 -12.83
N VAL A 271 17.68 5.70 -11.74
CA VAL A 271 17.12 6.09 -10.44
C VAL A 271 16.27 7.35 -10.55
N ALA A 272 16.69 8.34 -11.34
CA ALA A 272 15.90 9.56 -11.57
C ALA A 272 14.57 9.25 -12.29
N GLY A 273 14.63 8.43 -13.34
CA GLY A 273 13.46 7.99 -14.09
C GLY A 273 12.45 7.21 -13.23
N LEU A 274 12.93 6.30 -12.38
CA LEU A 274 12.10 5.56 -11.43
C LEU A 274 11.45 6.46 -10.38
N THR A 275 12.20 7.45 -9.88
CA THR A 275 11.67 8.43 -8.91
C THR A 275 10.55 9.27 -9.52
N GLU A 276 10.72 9.73 -10.77
CA GLU A 276 9.69 10.49 -11.49
C GLU A 276 8.47 9.62 -11.80
N LEU A 277 8.66 8.37 -12.20
CA LEU A 277 7.58 7.42 -12.40
C LEU A 277 6.79 7.19 -11.11
N LEU A 278 7.48 6.98 -9.98
CA LEU A 278 6.87 6.81 -8.67
C LEU A 278 6.05 8.04 -8.28
N ARG A 279 6.60 9.25 -8.49
CA ARG A 279 5.90 10.51 -8.23
C ARG A 279 4.60 10.60 -9.04
N ARG A 280 4.62 10.26 -10.33
CA ARG A 280 3.43 10.23 -11.19
C ARG A 280 2.40 9.21 -10.72
N LYS A 281 2.82 8.00 -10.32
CA LYS A 281 1.92 6.97 -9.79
C LYS A 281 1.28 7.40 -8.47
N ASN A 282 2.03 8.05 -7.60
CA ASN A 282 1.49 8.61 -6.36
C ASN A 282 0.45 9.70 -6.62
N GLN A 283 0.68 10.58 -7.61
CA GLN A 283 -0.31 11.57 -8.02
C GLN A 283 -1.60 10.90 -8.52
N GLN A 284 -1.50 9.88 -9.40
CA GLN A 284 -2.67 9.13 -9.88
C GLN A 284 -3.44 8.46 -8.73
N LEU A 285 -2.72 7.89 -7.75
CA LEU A 285 -3.33 7.29 -6.57
C LEU A 285 -4.09 8.32 -5.73
N GLN A 286 -3.51 9.51 -5.53
CA GLN A 286 -4.17 10.61 -4.81
C GLN A 286 -5.44 11.08 -5.54
N GLU A 287 -5.38 11.24 -6.86
CA GLU A 287 -6.55 11.60 -7.66
C GLU A 287 -7.67 10.55 -7.55
N LEU A 288 -7.34 9.26 -7.61
CA LEU A 288 -8.31 8.18 -7.45
C LEU A 288 -8.91 8.16 -6.04
N ARG A 289 -8.11 8.40 -5.00
CA ARG A 289 -8.59 8.52 -3.61
C ARG A 289 -9.57 9.67 -3.45
N LEU A 290 -9.25 10.85 -3.99
CA LEU A 290 -10.14 12.02 -3.96
C LEU A 290 -11.45 11.75 -4.73
N LYS A 291 -11.37 11.11 -5.90
CA LYS A 291 -12.57 10.68 -6.65
C LYS A 291 -13.41 9.70 -5.84
N GLY A 292 -12.80 8.69 -5.23
CA GLY A 292 -13.46 7.73 -4.36
C GLY A 292 -14.19 8.39 -3.19
N MET A 293 -13.50 9.29 -2.47
CA MET A 293 -14.08 10.03 -1.35
C MET A 293 -15.25 10.93 -1.78
N ASN A 294 -15.14 11.61 -2.92
CA ASN A 294 -16.22 12.45 -3.44
C ASN A 294 -17.43 11.62 -3.87
N THR A 295 -17.22 10.45 -4.48
CA THR A 295 -18.30 9.52 -4.82
C THR A 295 -18.98 8.99 -3.55
N ALA A 296 -18.20 8.59 -2.54
CA ALA A 296 -18.73 8.14 -1.25
C ALA A 296 -19.59 9.22 -0.58
N ARG A 297 -19.14 10.47 -0.57
CA ARG A 297 -19.93 11.61 -0.06
C ARG A 297 -21.24 11.80 -0.83
N LYS A 298 -21.21 11.71 -2.16
CA LYS A 298 -22.43 11.80 -2.99
C LYS A 298 -23.41 10.68 -2.67
N LEU A 299 -22.92 9.44 -2.54
CA LEU A 299 -23.75 8.28 -2.17
C LEU A 299 -24.34 8.43 -0.77
N LEU A 300 -23.57 8.95 0.20
CA LEU A 300 -24.06 9.20 1.55
C LEU A 300 -25.21 10.22 1.56
N VAL A 301 -25.09 11.32 0.80
CA VAL A 301 -26.16 12.31 0.65
C VAL A 301 -27.41 11.67 0.03
N GLN A 302 -27.25 10.85 -1.01
CA GLN A 302 -28.36 10.12 -1.63
C GLN A 302 -29.00 9.12 -0.68
N ALA A 303 -28.21 8.39 0.11
CA ALA A 303 -28.69 7.44 1.10
C ALA A 303 -29.50 8.12 2.21
N ARG A 304 -29.07 9.31 2.67
CA ARG A 304 -29.83 10.14 3.62
C ARG A 304 -31.17 10.57 3.02
N SER A 305 -31.17 11.12 1.81
CA SER A 305 -32.40 11.48 1.09
C SER A 305 -33.37 10.30 0.91
N LEU A 306 -32.85 9.12 0.58
CA LEU A 306 -33.65 7.90 0.47
C LEU A 306 -34.23 7.47 1.83
N SER A 307 -33.46 7.61 2.90
CA SER A 307 -33.92 7.33 4.27
C SER A 307 -35.06 8.26 4.67
N ASP A 308 -34.94 9.56 4.37
CA ASP A 308 -35.97 10.56 4.63
C ASP A 308 -37.24 10.25 3.83
N TYR A 309 -37.11 9.88 2.56
CA TYR A 309 -38.24 9.44 1.75
C TYR A 309 -38.91 8.18 2.32
N LYS A 310 -38.13 7.18 2.79
CA LYS A 310 -38.68 5.99 3.47
C LYS A 310 -39.41 6.33 4.75
N ARG A 311 -38.92 7.30 5.54
CA ARG A 311 -39.60 7.79 6.76
C ARG A 311 -40.93 8.45 6.41
N LEU A 312 -40.93 9.28 5.36
CA LEU A 312 -42.15 9.93 4.85
C LEU A 312 -43.19 8.91 4.37
N VAL A 313 -42.78 7.92 3.57
CA VAL A 313 -43.68 6.85 3.11
C VAL A 313 -44.22 6.04 4.28
N ARG A 314 -43.40 5.72 5.29
CA ARG A 314 -43.85 5.04 6.51
C ARG A 314 -44.87 5.88 7.28
N ALA A 315 -44.65 7.18 7.44
CA ALA A 315 -45.59 8.08 8.11
C ALA A 315 -46.94 8.20 7.37
N ILE A 316 -46.91 8.15 6.03
CA ILE A 316 -48.12 8.08 5.21
C ILE A 316 -48.84 6.74 5.43
N GLY A 317 -48.11 5.62 5.38
CA GLY A 317 -48.68 4.28 5.53
C GLY A 317 -49.21 3.98 6.93
N SER A 318 -48.62 4.58 7.98
CA SER A 318 -49.09 4.44 9.36
C SER A 318 -50.35 5.26 9.67
N GLY A 319 -50.86 6.02 8.70
CA GLY A 319 -52.02 6.88 8.92
C GLY A 319 -51.75 7.99 9.93
N VAL A 320 -50.50 8.42 10.12
CA VAL A 320 -50.19 9.64 10.89
C VAL A 320 -50.46 10.89 10.03
N VAL A 321 -50.46 10.74 8.70
CA VAL A 321 -50.87 11.78 7.74
C VAL A 321 -52.30 11.50 7.25
N GLN A 322 -53.31 11.65 8.12
CA GLN A 322 -54.69 11.24 7.82
C GLN A 322 -55.45 12.09 6.80
N ASN A 323 -54.88 13.19 6.30
CA ASN A 323 -55.61 14.07 5.39
C ASN A 323 -55.67 13.59 3.92
N GLY A 324 -55.32 12.33 3.62
CA GLY A 324 -55.49 11.72 2.30
C GLY A 324 -54.71 12.37 1.15
N ARG A 325 -53.76 13.27 1.46
CA ARG A 325 -52.96 13.99 0.47
C ARG A 325 -51.54 13.43 0.44
N GLY A 326 -51.10 12.98 -0.73
CA GLY A 326 -49.71 12.57 -0.95
C GLY A 326 -48.72 13.74 -0.78
N VAL A 327 -47.42 13.44 -0.81
CA VAL A 327 -46.32 14.41 -0.59
C VAL A 327 -46.47 15.71 -1.39
N ARG A 328 -46.84 15.61 -2.68
CA ARG A 328 -47.09 16.80 -3.52
C ARG A 328 -48.30 17.62 -3.05
N GLY A 329 -49.31 16.98 -2.48
CA GLY A 329 -50.46 17.67 -1.89
C GLY A 329 -50.12 18.40 -0.59
N VAL A 330 -49.20 17.85 0.21
CA VAL A 330 -48.67 18.54 1.41
C VAL A 330 -47.82 19.74 1.01
N LEU A 331 -46.93 19.59 0.03
CA LEU A 331 -46.13 20.71 -0.50
C LEU A 331 -47.01 21.79 -1.14
N ARG A 332 -48.05 21.40 -1.88
CA ARG A 332 -49.01 22.34 -2.47
C ARG A 332 -49.80 23.10 -1.41
N LEU A 333 -50.20 22.44 -0.32
CA LEU A 333 -50.83 23.11 0.82
C LEU A 333 -49.91 24.14 1.47
N HIS A 334 -48.62 23.83 1.57
CA HIS A 334 -47.62 24.77 2.07
C HIS A 334 -47.49 26.01 1.17
N ASP A 335 -47.46 25.83 -0.15
CA ASP A 335 -47.43 26.93 -1.13
C ASP A 335 -48.74 27.74 -1.12
N GLU A 336 -49.89 27.08 -1.03
CA GLU A 336 -51.20 27.73 -0.93
C GLU A 336 -51.32 28.52 0.39
N ALA A 337 -50.77 28.01 1.50
CA ALA A 337 -50.73 28.71 2.78
C ALA A 337 -49.79 29.93 2.73
N ALA A 338 -48.62 29.81 2.12
CA ALA A 338 -47.67 30.92 1.97
C ALA A 338 -48.24 32.08 1.13
N ARG A 339 -49.15 31.76 0.19
CA ARG A 339 -49.90 32.76 -0.60
C ARG A 339 -51.15 33.29 0.11
N GLY A 340 -51.45 32.82 1.33
CA GLY A 340 -52.67 33.14 2.06
C GLY A 340 -53.94 32.59 1.42
N VAL A 341 -53.83 31.61 0.52
CA VAL A 341 -54.99 31.00 -0.16
C VAL A 341 -55.55 29.86 0.68
N TYR A 342 -54.68 29.11 1.36
CA TYR A 342 -55.10 28.06 2.28
C TYR A 342 -55.02 28.56 3.72
N HIS A 343 -56.18 28.63 4.37
CA HIS A 343 -56.30 28.80 5.81
C HIS A 343 -56.76 27.45 6.35
N PRO A 344 -55.91 26.72 7.08
CA PRO A 344 -56.36 25.47 7.61
C PRO A 344 -57.51 25.72 8.59
N LYS A 345 -58.63 25.03 8.34
CA LYS A 345 -59.86 25.19 9.10
C LYS A 345 -59.61 24.66 10.51
N ASP A 346 -59.94 25.46 11.51
CA ASP A 346 -60.01 25.08 12.94
C ASP A 346 -58.69 25.06 13.73
N TYR A 347 -57.61 25.71 13.27
CA TYR A 347 -56.48 25.98 14.17
C TYR A 347 -56.80 27.15 15.09
N THR A 348 -56.64 26.93 16.39
CA THR A 348 -56.75 27.99 17.38
C THR A 348 -55.46 28.81 17.39
N GLU A 349 -55.52 30.06 17.87
CA GLU A 349 -54.31 30.88 18.05
C GLU A 349 -53.25 30.17 18.90
N GLU A 350 -53.68 29.33 19.83
CA GLU A 350 -52.79 28.48 20.63
C GLU A 350 -52.02 27.47 19.77
N ASP A 351 -52.66 26.86 18.78
CA ASP A 351 -52.01 25.91 17.87
C ASP A 351 -51.01 26.60 16.93
N ASP A 352 -51.32 27.81 16.47
CA ASP A 352 -50.41 28.63 15.65
C ASP A 352 -49.17 29.03 16.46
N LEU A 353 -49.36 29.47 17.71
CA LEU A 353 -48.25 29.81 18.61
C LEU A 353 -47.40 28.58 18.97
N ARG A 354 -48.03 27.41 19.17
CA ARG A 354 -47.32 26.13 19.34
C ARG A 354 -46.52 25.78 18.08
N GLY A 355 -47.09 25.95 16.88
CA GLY A 355 -46.40 25.75 15.62
C GLY A 355 -45.16 26.64 15.46
N ILE A 356 -45.29 27.93 15.79
CA ILE A 356 -44.17 28.89 15.76
C ILE A 356 -43.10 28.53 16.80
N LEU A 357 -43.51 28.17 18.02
CA LEU A 357 -42.59 27.73 19.08
C LEU A 357 -41.83 26.48 18.63
N ASN A 358 -42.54 25.50 18.07
CA ASN A 358 -41.98 24.25 17.60
C ASN A 358 -40.98 24.46 16.45
N TRP A 359 -41.32 25.34 15.51
CA TRP A 359 -40.43 25.74 14.42
C TRP A 359 -39.16 26.45 14.92
N LYS A 360 -39.28 27.32 15.93
CA LYS A 360 -38.13 28.04 16.50
C LYS A 360 -37.23 27.16 17.38
N MET A 361 -37.79 26.15 18.05
CA MET A 361 -37.04 25.31 18.99
C MET A 361 -36.21 24.23 18.28
N GLY A 362 -36.75 23.60 17.23
CA GLY A 362 -36.06 22.61 16.38
C GLY A 362 -35.56 21.33 17.07
N GLY A 363 -35.55 20.21 16.33
CA GLY A 363 -34.82 18.97 16.72
C GLY A 363 -35.23 18.33 18.06
N ASN A 364 -34.25 17.82 18.81
CA ASN A 364 -34.48 17.06 20.06
C ASN A 364 -35.18 17.88 21.16
N ARG A 365 -34.98 19.20 21.19
CA ARG A 365 -35.64 20.07 22.17
C ARG A 365 -37.14 20.17 21.97
N LEU A 366 -37.59 20.04 20.72
CA LEU A 366 -39.00 19.97 20.37
C LEU A 366 -39.62 18.66 20.88
N ALA A 367 -38.92 17.53 20.72
CA ALA A 367 -39.39 16.24 21.20
C ALA A 367 -39.56 16.22 22.73
N ASP A 368 -38.57 16.75 23.45
CA ASP A 368 -38.60 16.85 24.92
C ASP A 368 -39.68 17.82 25.41
N PHE A 369 -39.87 18.93 24.72
CA PHE A 369 -40.93 19.87 25.04
C PHE A 369 -42.31 19.27 24.77
N ALA A 370 -42.50 18.60 23.63
CA ALA A 370 -43.76 17.94 23.28
C ALA A 370 -44.09 16.79 24.25
N HIS A 371 -43.09 16.02 24.68
CA HIS A 371 -43.25 14.99 25.70
C HIS A 371 -43.77 15.59 27.02
N ARG A 372 -43.14 16.68 27.49
CA ARG A 372 -43.51 17.32 28.76
C ARG A 372 -44.81 18.10 28.70
N ALA A 373 -45.08 18.79 27.60
CA ALA A 373 -46.24 19.68 27.46
C ALA A 373 -47.52 18.93 27.07
N LEU A 374 -47.40 17.86 26.27
CA LEU A 374 -48.56 17.16 25.70
C LEU A 374 -48.68 15.71 26.21
N GLY A 375 -47.78 15.25 27.07
CA GLY A 375 -47.77 13.88 27.58
C GLY A 375 -47.51 12.82 26.51
N LEU A 376 -46.98 13.21 25.35
CA LEU A 376 -46.72 12.29 24.24
C LEU A 376 -45.55 11.35 24.59
N PRO A 377 -45.55 10.07 24.19
CA PRO A 377 -44.42 9.17 24.40
C PRO A 377 -43.13 9.74 23.80
N ASN A 378 -42.04 9.75 24.57
CA ASN A 378 -40.74 10.23 24.09
C ASN A 378 -40.04 9.14 23.27
N ASP A 379 -40.66 8.69 22.18
CA ASP A 379 -40.15 7.55 21.38
C ASP A 379 -38.89 7.91 20.56
N ILE A 380 -38.45 9.17 20.61
CA ILE A 380 -37.17 9.61 20.03
C ILE A 380 -36.01 9.37 21.02
N ALA A 381 -36.31 9.03 22.29
CA ALA A 381 -35.29 8.77 23.31
C ALA A 381 -34.55 7.44 23.15
N GLU A 382 -35.02 6.50 22.31
CA GLU A 382 -34.32 5.21 22.10
C GLU A 382 -33.30 5.21 20.94
N SER A 383 -33.19 6.29 20.17
CA SER A 383 -32.33 6.31 18.96
C SER A 383 -31.32 7.46 18.90
N THR A 384 -31.00 8.13 20.01
CA THR A 384 -29.92 9.14 20.02
C THR A 384 -28.96 8.94 21.19
N ASP A 385 -27.69 8.73 20.85
CA ASP A 385 -26.51 9.17 21.60
C ASP A 385 -26.46 8.84 23.10
N ARG A 386 -26.82 7.61 23.49
CA ARG A 386 -26.31 7.10 24.76
C ARG A 386 -24.82 6.85 24.56
N ILE A 387 -23.98 7.68 25.20
CA ILE A 387 -22.55 7.38 25.35
C ILE A 387 -22.48 5.96 25.92
N PRO A 388 -21.90 5.00 25.19
CA PRO A 388 -21.91 3.62 25.62
C PRO A 388 -21.20 3.55 26.97
N GLN A 389 -21.80 2.84 27.93
CA GLN A 389 -21.13 2.66 29.22
C GLN A 389 -19.86 1.85 28.99
N VAL A 390 -18.83 2.09 29.81
CA VAL A 390 -17.54 1.38 29.70
C VAL A 390 -17.75 -0.15 29.67
N GLY A 391 -18.75 -0.66 30.40
CA GLY A 391 -19.13 -2.08 30.37
C GLY A 391 -19.67 -2.55 29.02
N GLU A 392 -20.48 -1.75 28.32
CA GLU A 392 -21.02 -2.07 27.00
C GLU A 392 -19.92 -2.06 25.93
N VAL A 393 -19.00 -1.09 26.01
CA VAL A 393 -17.82 -1.05 25.13
C VAL A 393 -16.95 -2.28 25.35
N ALA A 394 -16.66 -2.63 26.60
CA ALA A 394 -15.88 -3.82 26.94
C ALA A 394 -16.53 -5.11 26.42
N GLN A 395 -17.85 -5.23 26.57
CA GLN A 395 -18.60 -6.40 26.12
C GLN A 395 -18.65 -6.51 24.59
N ASN A 396 -18.77 -5.39 23.88
CA ASN A 396 -18.71 -5.37 22.41
C ASN A 396 -17.31 -5.71 21.88
N VAL A 397 -16.27 -5.17 22.50
CA VAL A 397 -14.88 -5.53 22.20
C VAL A 397 -14.70 -7.03 22.40
N GLU A 398 -15.09 -7.57 23.55
CA GLU A 398 -14.97 -9.00 23.84
C GLU A 398 -15.76 -9.86 22.84
N ALA A 399 -16.96 -9.44 22.45
CA ALA A 399 -17.77 -10.13 21.44
C ALA A 399 -17.07 -10.15 20.06
N CYS A 400 -16.46 -9.04 19.64
CA CYS A 400 -15.69 -8.98 18.38
C CYS A 400 -14.48 -9.92 18.40
N PHE A 401 -13.84 -10.10 19.57
CA PHE A 401 -12.64 -10.93 19.70
C PHE A 401 -12.92 -12.39 20.07
N LYS A 402 -14.13 -12.73 20.52
CA LYS A 402 -14.46 -14.10 20.96
C LYS A 402 -14.16 -15.14 19.88
N GLY A 403 -14.60 -14.90 18.64
CA GLY A 403 -14.30 -15.81 17.52
C GLY A 403 -12.85 -15.72 17.02
N LEU A 404 -12.19 -14.58 17.22
CA LEU A 404 -10.78 -14.41 16.84
C LEU A 404 -9.86 -15.17 17.80
N LYS A 405 -10.18 -15.22 19.09
CA LYS A 405 -9.42 -15.91 20.12
C LYS A 405 -9.35 -17.41 19.84
N ASP A 406 -10.46 -18.01 19.44
CA ASP A 406 -10.51 -19.42 19.03
C ASP A 406 -9.66 -19.65 17.78
N ALA A 407 -9.76 -18.77 16.77
CA ALA A 407 -8.97 -18.87 15.54
C ALA A 407 -7.45 -18.63 15.73
N LEU A 408 -7.06 -17.83 16.72
CA LEU A 408 -5.66 -17.54 17.06
C LEU A 408 -5.03 -18.63 17.94
N THR A 409 -5.83 -19.42 18.65
CA THR A 409 -5.32 -20.51 19.50
C THR A 409 -4.90 -21.72 18.66
N ASP A 410 -5.57 -21.94 17.52
CA ASP A 410 -5.28 -23.05 16.60
C ASP A 410 -4.15 -22.76 15.59
N ARG A 411 -3.67 -21.51 15.50
CA ARG A 411 -2.64 -21.12 14.53
C ARG A 411 -1.59 -20.21 15.19
N LYS A 412 -0.30 -20.48 14.96
CA LYS A 412 0.79 -19.54 15.27
C LYS A 412 0.61 -18.26 14.44
N ALA A 413 -0.18 -17.33 14.92
CA ALA A 413 -0.35 -16.03 14.30
C ALA A 413 0.91 -15.20 14.55
N VAL A 414 1.63 -14.88 13.47
CA VAL A 414 2.86 -14.09 13.51
C VAL A 414 2.53 -12.59 13.65
N HIS A 415 1.36 -12.14 13.17
CA HIS A 415 0.94 -10.74 13.23
C HIS A 415 -0.58 -10.57 13.05
N ALA A 416 -1.18 -9.60 13.75
CA ALA A 416 -2.58 -9.17 13.56
C ALA A 416 -2.66 -7.63 13.66
N ILE A 417 -3.39 -7.00 12.73
CA ILE A 417 -3.62 -5.55 12.70
C ILE A 417 -5.10 -5.30 12.99
N LEU A 418 -5.37 -4.47 13.99
CA LEU A 418 -6.70 -4.01 14.35
C LEU A 418 -6.86 -2.57 13.92
N MET A 419 -7.89 -2.27 13.12
CA MET A 419 -8.25 -0.91 12.76
C MET A 419 -9.63 -0.59 13.30
N PHE A 420 -9.76 0.54 13.98
CA PHE A 420 -11.05 1.10 14.39
C PHE A 420 -11.42 2.21 13.40
N ASP A 421 -12.47 2.00 12.62
CA ASP A 421 -13.12 3.08 11.88
C ASP A 421 -14.01 3.84 12.88
N ASP A 422 -13.56 5.05 13.26
CA ASP A 422 -14.21 6.01 14.16
C ASP A 422 -14.16 5.70 15.68
N ILE A 423 -13.13 6.21 16.35
CA ILE A 423 -13.14 6.46 17.81
C ILE A 423 -13.55 7.92 18.00
N LEU A 424 -14.81 8.17 18.34
CA LEU A 424 -15.31 9.49 18.75
C LEU A 424 -15.46 9.59 20.26
#